data_AF-G4TKP6-F1
#
_entry.id   AF-G4TKP6-F1
#
_cell.length_a   1.000
_cell.length_b   1.000
_cell.length_c   1.000
_cell.angle_alpha   90.00
_cell.angle_beta   90.00
_cell.angle_gamma   90.00
#
_symmetry.space_group_name_H-M   'P 1'
#
loop_
_entity.id
_entity.type
_entity.pdbx_description
1 polymer ?
#
loop_
_entity_poly.entity_id
_entity_poly.type
_entity_poly.pdbx_seq_one_letter_code
_entity_poly.pdbx_strand_id
1 'polypeptide(L)'
;MLSRDKDIYRPPAIEGSVEDGSWVARMFFETRRIAVQLGGSSLFAVTESLSRGLWDDELLDPNTCARADLFLPIGPWVTDKDPVQSQRLSHIGSLMRQDFMSGYRAFHPALQRVGIPPETCEQWSNRADEELNTMKDPIFVRIACAWGRRRTSLNGPAPPLPSSNADSTSSRLDAAPPSSSSHSTASPVLPPYPYMEIHTTKSAALEAYERRNRSKTFAVPPLPPGLQL
;
A
#
# COMPACT_ATOMS: atom_id res chain seq x y z
N MET A 1 -9.50 -0.56 -2.41
CA MET A 1 -9.06 0.54 -3.28
C MET A 1 -9.66 1.83 -2.78
N LEU A 2 -8.92 2.93 -2.88
CA LEU A 2 -9.33 4.25 -2.41
C LEU A 2 -9.55 5.18 -3.61
N SER A 3 -10.47 6.14 -3.47
CA SER A 3 -10.67 7.17 -4.48
C SER A 3 -9.50 8.17 -4.48
N ARG A 4 -9.60 9.22 -5.29
CA ARG A 4 -8.69 10.38 -5.20
C ARG A 4 -8.66 10.97 -3.78
N ASP A 5 -9.79 10.91 -3.07
CA ASP A 5 -9.82 11.09 -1.63
C ASP A 5 -9.40 9.77 -0.94
N LYS A 6 -8.26 9.83 -0.25
CA LYS A 6 -7.58 8.71 0.39
C LYS A 6 -8.35 8.11 1.57
N ASP A 7 -9.40 8.79 2.03
CA ASP A 7 -10.28 8.28 3.08
C ASP A 7 -11.51 7.57 2.55
N ILE A 8 -11.79 7.66 1.25
CA ILE A 8 -12.99 7.10 0.64
C ILE A 8 -12.62 5.81 -0.09
N TYR A 9 -13.08 4.68 0.44
CA TYR A 9 -13.02 3.39 -0.24
C TYR A 9 -13.99 3.35 -1.41
N ARG A 10 -13.49 2.88 -2.56
CA ARG A 10 -14.35 2.58 -3.70
C ARG A 10 -15.07 1.24 -3.47
N PRO A 11 -16.40 1.20 -3.64
CA PRO A 11 -17.12 -0.06 -3.54
C PRO A 11 -16.64 -1.01 -4.64
N PRO A 12 -16.56 -2.32 -4.39
CA PRO A 12 -16.39 -3.31 -5.45
C PRO A 12 -17.59 -3.26 -6.41
N ALA A 13 -17.31 -3.36 -7.72
CA ALA A 13 -18.35 -3.45 -8.73
C ALA A 13 -19.29 -4.65 -8.51
N ILE A 14 -20.57 -4.45 -8.84
CA ILE A 14 -21.62 -5.47 -8.79
C ILE A 14 -22.16 -5.64 -10.21
N GLU A 15 -22.23 -6.89 -10.67
CA GLU A 15 -22.77 -7.19 -12.00
C GLU A 15 -24.24 -6.79 -12.13
N GLY A 16 -24.60 -6.18 -13.25
CA GLY A 16 -25.97 -5.74 -13.53
C GLY A 16 -26.42 -4.51 -12.73
N SER A 17 -25.59 -3.99 -11.82
CA SER A 17 -25.87 -2.72 -11.13
C SER A 17 -25.55 -1.54 -12.04
N VAL A 18 -26.40 -0.51 -11.99
CA VAL A 18 -26.17 0.80 -12.63
C VAL A 18 -25.23 1.67 -11.77
N GLU A 19 -24.95 1.27 -10.53
CA GLU A 19 -24.08 2.02 -9.62
C GLU A 19 -22.59 1.86 -9.97
N ASP A 20 -21.86 2.99 -9.95
CA ASP A 20 -20.43 3.09 -10.25
C ASP A 20 -19.56 2.42 -9.15
N GLY A 21 -19.36 1.11 -9.28
CA GLY A 21 -18.37 0.37 -8.51
C GLY A 21 -17.04 0.20 -9.26
N SER A 22 -15.98 -0.13 -8.50
CA SER A 22 -14.65 -0.38 -9.05
C SER A 22 -14.44 -1.87 -9.33
N TRP A 23 -14.12 -2.20 -10.57
CA TRP A 23 -13.74 -3.55 -11.01
C TRP A 23 -12.38 -3.96 -10.45
N VAL A 24 -11.45 -3.02 -10.30
CA VAL A 24 -10.21 -3.26 -9.55
C VAL A 24 -10.51 -3.61 -8.10
N ALA A 25 -11.41 -2.87 -7.43
CA ALA A 25 -11.83 -3.20 -6.07
C ALA A 25 -12.52 -4.57 -5.99
N ARG A 26 -13.35 -4.93 -6.99
CA ARG A 26 -14.00 -6.24 -7.10
C ARG A 26 -12.97 -7.38 -7.18
N MET A 27 -11.96 -7.28 -8.03
CA MET A 27 -10.92 -8.32 -8.15
C MET A 27 -10.20 -8.60 -6.83
N PHE A 28 -9.80 -7.55 -6.11
CA PHE A 28 -9.12 -7.71 -4.82
C PHE A 28 -10.07 -8.16 -3.71
N PHE A 29 -11.34 -7.77 -3.79
CA PHE A 29 -12.37 -8.25 -2.87
C PHE A 29 -12.56 -9.77 -3.01
N GLU A 30 -12.67 -10.29 -4.24
CA GLU A 30 -12.77 -11.73 -4.49
C GLU A 30 -11.48 -12.47 -4.13
N THR A 31 -10.32 -11.90 -4.43
CA THR A 31 -9.02 -12.46 -4.01
C THR A 31 -8.95 -12.63 -2.48
N ARG A 32 -9.44 -11.64 -1.73
CA ARG A 32 -9.52 -11.73 -0.27
C ARG A 32 -10.49 -12.84 0.18
N ARG A 33 -11.65 -12.95 -0.46
CA ARG A 33 -12.66 -13.98 -0.16
C ARG A 33 -12.07 -15.38 -0.34
N ILE A 34 -11.39 -15.64 -1.46
CA ILE A 34 -10.80 -16.97 -1.72
C ILE A 34 -9.60 -17.27 -0.82
N ALA A 35 -8.81 -16.26 -0.45
CA ALA A 35 -7.65 -16.47 0.42
C ALA A 35 -8.06 -16.92 1.83
N VAL A 36 -9.23 -16.47 2.30
CA VAL A 36 -9.84 -16.93 3.55
C VAL A 36 -10.35 -18.35 3.40
N GLN A 37 -11.05 -18.66 2.30
CA GLN A 37 -11.61 -19.99 2.04
C GLN A 37 -10.55 -21.08 1.88
N LEU A 38 -9.43 -20.77 1.21
CA LEU A 38 -8.32 -21.71 1.02
C LEU A 38 -7.52 -21.96 2.32
N GLY A 39 -7.92 -21.37 3.46
CA GLY A 39 -7.52 -21.81 4.80
C GLY A 39 -6.10 -21.43 5.24
N GLY A 40 -5.46 -20.47 4.58
CA GLY A 40 -4.04 -20.17 4.81
C GLY A 40 -3.71 -18.80 5.42
N SER A 41 -4.67 -17.88 5.55
CA SER A 41 -4.33 -16.50 5.89
C SER A 41 -5.33 -15.81 6.82
N SER A 42 -4.80 -15.23 7.89
CA SER A 42 -5.55 -14.32 8.77
C SER A 42 -5.54 -12.90 8.21
N LEU A 43 -6.03 -12.71 6.98
CA LEU A 43 -6.02 -11.41 6.29
C LEU A 43 -6.72 -10.30 7.10
N PHE A 44 -7.76 -10.67 7.84
CA PHE A 44 -8.48 -9.74 8.72
C PHE A 44 -7.61 -9.29 9.88
N ALA A 45 -6.96 -10.23 10.58
CA ALA A 45 -6.08 -9.89 11.69
C ALA A 45 -4.88 -9.07 11.21
N VAL A 46 -4.25 -9.42 10.09
CA VAL A 46 -3.12 -8.65 9.55
C VAL A 46 -3.53 -7.22 9.22
N THR A 47 -4.69 -7.02 8.58
CA THR A 47 -5.18 -5.67 8.26
C THR A 47 -5.44 -4.85 9.52
N GLU A 48 -6.03 -5.48 10.55
CA GLU A 48 -6.32 -4.83 11.81
C GLU A 48 -5.04 -4.50 12.60
N SER A 49 -4.14 -5.48 12.78
CA SER A 49 -2.86 -5.31 13.48
C SER A 49 -2.00 -4.25 12.81
N LEU A 50 -1.86 -4.27 11.49
CA LEU A 50 -1.08 -3.24 10.77
C LEU A 50 -1.74 -1.85 10.85
N SER A 51 -3.07 -1.78 10.91
CA SER A 51 -3.76 -0.49 10.97
C SER A 51 -3.82 0.10 12.39
N ARG A 52 -3.89 -0.73 13.42
CA ARG A 52 -3.85 -0.32 14.83
C ARG A 52 -2.41 -0.17 15.35
N GLY A 53 -1.43 -0.72 14.64
CA GLY A 53 -0.02 -0.74 14.99
C GLY A 53 0.34 -1.82 16.01
N LEU A 54 1.62 -1.86 16.40
CA LEU A 54 2.21 -2.94 17.19
C LEU A 54 2.56 -2.51 18.64
N TRP A 55 1.88 -1.49 19.17
CA TRP A 55 2.17 -0.97 20.51
C TRP A 55 1.86 -1.96 21.64
N ASP A 56 0.95 -2.90 21.41
CA ASP A 56 0.53 -3.90 22.40
C ASP A 56 1.30 -5.23 22.30
N ASP A 57 2.30 -5.31 21.41
CA ASP A 57 3.13 -6.51 21.27
C ASP A 57 4.16 -6.58 22.41
N GLU A 58 4.13 -7.66 23.20
CA GLU A 58 4.99 -7.85 24.37
C GLU A 58 6.48 -7.87 24.02
N LEU A 59 6.83 -8.26 22.79
CA LEU A 59 8.21 -8.35 22.33
C LEU A 59 8.78 -7.01 21.87
N LEU A 60 7.92 -5.99 21.65
CA LEU A 60 8.31 -4.70 21.08
C LEU A 60 8.28 -3.57 22.12
N ASP A 61 9.24 -2.66 22.03
CA ASP A 61 9.25 -1.44 22.82
C ASP A 61 8.25 -0.42 22.25
N PRO A 62 7.17 -0.07 22.97
CA PRO A 62 6.11 0.82 22.48
C PRO A 62 6.61 2.22 22.16
N ASN A 63 7.71 2.66 22.79
CA ASN A 63 8.31 3.98 22.50
C ASN A 63 9.01 4.02 21.14
N THR A 64 9.25 2.86 20.55
CA THR A 64 9.85 2.72 19.21
C THR A 64 8.83 2.29 18.16
N CYS A 65 7.61 1.95 18.59
CA CYS A 65 6.55 1.54 17.71
C CYS A 65 6.00 2.73 16.94
N ALA A 66 5.83 2.54 15.65
CA ALA A 66 5.12 3.46 14.78
C ALA A 66 4.44 2.69 13.66
N ARG A 67 3.53 3.40 13.00
CA ARG A 67 2.72 2.86 11.91
C ARG A 67 2.60 3.91 10.82
N ALA A 68 2.50 3.47 9.58
CA ALA A 68 2.27 4.36 8.46
C ALA A 68 1.22 3.81 7.49
N ASP A 69 0.61 4.73 6.76
CA ASP A 69 -0.10 4.43 5.53
C ASP A 69 0.61 5.09 4.36
N LEU A 70 1.02 4.26 3.42
CA LEU A 70 1.58 4.70 2.14
C LEU A 70 0.49 4.58 1.08
N PHE A 71 0.15 5.70 0.44
CA PHE A 71 -0.83 5.74 -0.63
C PHE A 71 -0.12 5.87 -1.97
N LEU A 72 -0.19 4.83 -2.79
CA LEU A 72 0.43 4.79 -4.10
C LEU A 72 -0.64 4.98 -5.18
N PRO A 73 -0.49 5.94 -6.09
CA PRO A 73 -1.45 6.10 -7.17
C PRO A 73 -1.39 4.89 -8.09
N ILE A 74 -2.54 4.48 -8.63
CA ILE A 74 -2.59 3.50 -9.71
C ILE A 74 -2.85 4.29 -11.00
N GLY A 75 -1.79 4.52 -11.77
CA GLY A 75 -1.77 5.37 -12.97
C GLY A 75 -1.06 6.72 -12.76
N PRO A 76 -0.56 7.35 -13.84
CA PRO A 76 0.21 8.60 -13.80
C PRO A 76 -0.68 9.86 -13.68
N TRP A 77 -1.70 9.84 -12.82
CA TRP A 77 -2.70 10.91 -12.74
C TRP A 77 -2.41 11.94 -11.64
N VAL A 78 -1.48 11.63 -10.72
CA VAL A 78 -1.09 12.54 -9.63
C VAL A 78 -0.03 13.52 -10.14
N THR A 79 -0.24 14.80 -9.85
CA THR A 79 0.71 15.89 -10.12
C THR A 79 1.13 16.58 -8.83
N ASP A 80 2.36 17.09 -8.80
CA ASP A 80 2.89 17.91 -7.70
C ASP A 80 3.33 19.29 -8.22
N LYS A 81 3.48 20.25 -7.32
CA LYS A 81 4.04 21.59 -7.64
C LYS A 81 5.52 21.49 -8.02
N ASP A 82 6.26 20.59 -7.38
CA ASP A 82 7.64 20.28 -7.75
C ASP A 82 7.67 19.34 -8.97
N PRO A 83 8.27 19.76 -10.11
CA PRO A 83 8.38 18.92 -11.30
C PRO A 83 9.09 17.59 -11.04
N VAL A 84 10.10 17.55 -10.17
CA VAL A 84 10.85 16.32 -9.85
C VAL A 84 9.94 15.35 -9.12
N GLN A 85 9.19 15.85 -8.13
CA GLN A 85 8.24 15.04 -7.39
C GLN A 85 7.06 14.59 -8.27
N SER A 86 6.59 15.45 -9.19
CA SER A 86 5.56 15.11 -10.17
C SER A 86 6.01 13.99 -11.11
N GLN A 87 7.25 14.06 -11.62
CA GLN A 87 7.86 12.99 -12.42
C GLN A 87 7.95 11.68 -11.62
N ARG A 88 8.38 11.74 -10.37
CA ARG A 88 8.45 10.57 -9.47
C ARG A 88 7.09 9.94 -9.27
N LEU A 89 6.05 10.73 -8.99
CA LEU A 89 4.68 10.24 -8.77
C LEU A 89 4.08 9.63 -10.03
N SER A 90 4.31 10.24 -11.19
CA SER A 90 3.92 9.71 -12.50
C SER A 90 4.58 8.36 -12.80
N HIS A 91 5.88 8.24 -12.50
CA HIS A 91 6.63 7.00 -12.67
C HIS A 91 6.12 5.88 -11.76
N ILE A 92 5.99 6.15 -10.44
CA ILE A 92 5.41 5.21 -9.47
C ILE A 92 4.02 4.79 -9.92
N GLY A 93 3.15 5.74 -10.29
CA GLY A 93 1.79 5.45 -10.71
C GLY A 93 1.72 4.56 -11.94
N SER A 94 2.61 4.76 -12.91
CA SER A 94 2.70 3.92 -14.11
C SER A 94 3.09 2.49 -13.79
N LEU A 95 4.08 2.28 -12.91
CA LEU A 95 4.49 0.96 -12.44
C LEU A 95 3.36 0.27 -11.67
N MET A 96 2.74 0.98 -10.73
CA MET A 96 1.61 0.43 -9.97
C MET A 96 0.46 0.00 -10.88
N ARG A 97 0.16 0.76 -11.94
CA ARG A 97 -0.85 0.34 -12.92
C ARG A 97 -0.47 -0.98 -13.59
N GLN A 98 0.77 -1.11 -14.08
CA GLN A 98 1.25 -2.33 -14.73
C GLN A 98 1.23 -3.53 -13.77
N ASP A 99 1.69 -3.33 -12.54
CA ASP A 99 1.71 -4.35 -11.48
C ASP A 99 0.29 -4.83 -11.16
N PHE A 100 -0.68 -3.91 -11.10
CA PHE A 100 -2.07 -4.27 -10.85
C PHE A 100 -2.69 -5.06 -12.00
N MET A 101 -2.51 -4.60 -13.25
CA MET A 101 -3.00 -5.28 -14.45
C MET A 101 -2.47 -6.72 -14.56
N SER A 102 -1.22 -6.93 -14.13
CA SER A 102 -0.60 -8.26 -14.09
C SER A 102 -1.05 -9.07 -12.86
N GLY A 103 -1.11 -8.41 -11.70
CA GLY A 103 -1.33 -9.03 -10.41
C GLY A 103 -2.69 -9.69 -10.28
N TYR A 104 -3.78 -9.02 -10.70
CA TYR A 104 -5.10 -9.65 -10.57
C TYR A 104 -5.30 -10.82 -11.55
N ARG A 105 -4.56 -10.86 -12.68
CA ARG A 105 -4.55 -12.02 -13.59
C ARG A 105 -3.81 -13.20 -12.98
N ALA A 106 -2.76 -12.94 -12.21
CA ALA A 106 -2.06 -13.98 -11.46
C ALA A 106 -2.96 -14.69 -10.43
N PHE A 107 -4.08 -14.09 -10.01
CA PHE A 107 -5.06 -14.74 -9.12
C PHE A 107 -6.06 -15.64 -9.86
N HIS A 108 -6.12 -15.63 -11.20
CA HIS A 108 -7.09 -16.45 -11.96
C HIS A 108 -7.03 -17.94 -11.61
N PRO A 109 -5.85 -18.59 -11.54
CA PRO A 109 -5.81 -20.02 -11.19
C PRO A 109 -6.38 -20.31 -9.79
N ALA A 110 -6.23 -19.38 -8.85
CA ALA A 110 -6.78 -19.54 -7.50
C ALA A 110 -8.31 -19.32 -7.47
N LEU A 111 -8.81 -18.34 -8.23
CA LEU A 111 -10.24 -18.10 -8.41
C LEU A 111 -10.94 -19.29 -9.10
N GLN A 112 -10.31 -19.85 -10.15
CA GLN A 112 -10.81 -21.03 -10.86
C GLN A 112 -10.84 -22.28 -9.98
N ARG A 113 -9.84 -22.47 -9.12
CA ARG A 113 -9.79 -23.60 -8.18
C ARG A 113 -10.98 -23.63 -7.22
N VAL A 114 -11.54 -22.48 -6.86
CA VAL A 114 -12.72 -22.39 -6.00
C VAL A 114 -14.04 -22.33 -6.79
N GLY A 115 -14.00 -22.61 -8.10
CA GLY A 115 -15.18 -22.78 -8.93
C GLY A 115 -15.60 -21.57 -9.75
N ILE A 116 -14.86 -20.45 -9.74
CA ILE A 116 -15.19 -19.29 -10.58
C ILE A 116 -14.84 -19.60 -12.04
N PRO A 117 -15.77 -19.46 -13.00
CA PRO A 117 -15.51 -19.77 -14.40
C PRO A 117 -14.38 -18.92 -14.99
N PRO A 118 -13.52 -19.48 -15.87
CA PRO A 118 -12.47 -18.74 -16.56
C PRO A 118 -13.00 -17.49 -17.27
N GLU A 119 -14.15 -17.57 -17.92
CA GLU A 119 -14.79 -16.49 -18.66
C GLU A 119 -15.16 -15.32 -17.74
N THR A 120 -15.60 -15.63 -16.51
CA THR A 120 -15.89 -14.63 -15.48
C THR A 120 -14.60 -13.93 -15.02
N CYS A 121 -13.52 -14.68 -14.79
CA CYS A 121 -12.22 -14.10 -14.42
C CYS A 121 -11.67 -13.17 -15.52
N GLU A 122 -11.79 -13.57 -16.79
CA GLU A 122 -11.41 -12.75 -17.94
C GLU A 122 -12.27 -11.49 -18.05
N GLN A 123 -13.59 -11.62 -17.92
CA GLN A 123 -14.51 -10.49 -17.97
C GLN A 123 -14.17 -9.44 -16.91
N TRP A 124 -13.98 -9.85 -15.65
CA TRP A 124 -13.63 -8.90 -14.58
C TRP A 124 -12.28 -8.24 -14.81
N SER A 125 -11.32 -8.99 -15.35
CA SER A 125 -9.99 -8.47 -15.69
C SER A 125 -10.04 -7.43 -16.79
N ASN A 126 -10.79 -7.70 -17.86
CA ASN A 126 -10.95 -6.75 -18.97
C ASN A 126 -11.62 -5.46 -18.49
N ARG A 127 -12.62 -5.55 -17.61
CA ARG A 127 -13.27 -4.36 -17.02
C ARG A 127 -12.34 -3.61 -16.06
N ALA A 128 -11.53 -4.32 -15.27
CA ALA A 128 -10.51 -3.71 -14.41
C ALA A 128 -9.42 -3.01 -15.24
N ASP A 129 -8.99 -3.60 -16.35
CA ASP A 129 -8.08 -2.97 -17.32
C ASP A 129 -8.68 -1.71 -17.94
N GLU A 130 -9.94 -1.76 -18.37
CA GLU A 130 -10.64 -0.60 -18.91
C GLU A 130 -10.70 0.53 -17.87
N GLU A 131 -11.04 0.22 -16.62
CA GLU A 131 -11.01 1.17 -15.51
C GLU A 131 -9.62 1.80 -15.32
N LEU A 132 -8.55 0.99 -15.32
CA LEU A 132 -7.17 1.47 -15.12
C LEU A 132 -6.58 2.19 -16.35
N ASN A 133 -7.01 1.86 -17.55
CA ASN A 133 -6.54 2.50 -18.79
C ASN A 133 -7.24 3.83 -19.04
N THR A 134 -8.55 3.88 -18.82
CA THR A 134 -9.33 5.13 -18.95
C THR A 134 -9.00 6.12 -17.86
N MET A 135 -8.66 5.63 -16.65
CA MET A 135 -8.39 6.45 -15.47
C MET A 135 -9.50 7.47 -15.17
N LYS A 136 -10.74 7.18 -15.60
CA LYS A 136 -11.91 8.06 -15.44
C LYS A 136 -12.08 8.45 -13.97
N ASP A 137 -11.87 7.48 -13.10
CA ASP A 137 -11.97 7.63 -11.65
C ASP A 137 -10.62 7.23 -11.02
N PRO A 138 -9.76 8.20 -10.69
CA PRO A 138 -8.43 7.92 -10.19
C PRO A 138 -8.42 7.19 -8.84
N ILE A 139 -7.49 6.25 -8.69
CA ILE A 139 -7.47 5.30 -7.56
C ILE A 139 -6.11 5.33 -6.86
N PHE A 140 -6.14 5.31 -5.53
CA PHE A 140 -4.99 4.95 -4.69
C PHE A 140 -5.09 3.50 -4.21
N VAL A 141 -3.95 2.80 -4.17
CA VAL A 141 -3.76 1.66 -3.27
C VAL A 141 -3.14 2.14 -1.97
N ARG A 142 -3.61 1.57 -0.85
CA ARG A 142 -3.03 1.79 0.47
C ARG A 142 -2.18 0.58 0.86
N ILE A 143 -0.94 0.85 1.23
CA ILE A 143 -0.05 -0.09 1.89
C ILE A 143 0.07 0.33 3.35
N ALA A 144 -0.44 -0.51 4.24
CA ALA A 144 -0.31 -0.30 5.68
C ALA A 144 1.01 -0.91 6.16
N CYS A 145 1.78 -0.15 6.92
CA CYS A 145 3.05 -0.57 7.49
C CYS A 145 2.99 -0.35 9.00
N ALA A 146 3.53 -1.27 9.79
CA ALA A 146 3.76 -1.07 11.21
C ALA A 146 5.12 -1.66 11.58
N TRP A 147 5.81 -1.00 12.49
CA TRP A 147 7.14 -1.42 12.94
C TRP A 147 7.34 -1.07 14.41
N GLY A 148 8.31 -1.73 15.03
CA GLY A 148 8.77 -1.51 16.39
C GLY A 148 10.08 -2.24 16.61
N ARG A 149 10.86 -1.81 17.59
CA ARG A 149 12.14 -2.42 17.91
C ARG A 149 11.94 -3.44 19.02
N ARG A 150 12.58 -4.60 18.88
CA ARG A 150 12.52 -5.67 19.88
C ARG A 150 13.15 -5.21 21.20
N ARG A 151 12.53 -5.56 22.32
CA ARG A 151 13.05 -5.32 23.67
C ARG A 151 14.27 -6.20 23.97
N THR A 152 15.15 -5.76 24.87
CA THR A 152 16.25 -6.59 25.40
C THR A 152 15.76 -7.67 26.37
N SER A 153 14.69 -7.40 27.10
CA SER A 153 14.08 -8.27 28.10
C SER A 153 12.58 -8.02 28.15
N LEU A 154 11.82 -8.90 28.81
CA LEU A 154 10.39 -8.67 29.06
C LEU A 154 10.21 -7.30 29.77
N ASN A 155 9.41 -6.42 29.20
CA ASN A 155 9.19 -5.03 29.65
C ASN A 155 10.42 -4.08 29.62
N GLY A 156 11.57 -4.50 29.10
CA GLY A 156 12.74 -3.63 28.92
C GLY A 156 12.61 -2.69 27.73
N PRO A 157 13.46 -1.65 27.61
CA PRO A 157 13.54 -0.82 26.41
C PRO A 157 14.16 -1.60 25.24
N ALA A 158 14.01 -1.08 24.03
CA ALA A 158 14.82 -1.54 22.91
C ALA A 158 16.30 -1.19 23.12
N PRO A 159 17.25 -2.00 22.59
CA PRO A 159 18.67 -1.63 22.58
C PRO A 159 18.89 -0.22 21.99
N PRO A 160 19.98 0.51 22.28
CA PRO A 160 20.28 1.73 21.53
C PRO A 160 20.51 1.42 20.03
N LEU A 161 20.20 2.37 19.15
CA LEU A 161 20.60 2.25 17.74
C LEU A 161 22.12 2.45 17.62
N PRO A 162 22.79 1.80 16.65
CA PRO A 162 24.18 2.12 16.35
C PRO A 162 24.30 3.61 16.04
N SER A 163 25.29 4.29 16.62
CA SER A 163 25.61 5.67 16.26
C SER A 163 25.90 5.73 14.76
N SER A 164 25.03 6.39 14.01
CA SER A 164 25.28 6.62 12.59
C SER A 164 26.45 7.61 12.50
N ASN A 165 27.62 7.13 12.07
CA ASN A 165 28.79 7.97 11.77
C ASN A 165 28.55 8.78 10.48
N ALA A 166 27.46 9.53 10.42
CA ALA A 166 27.10 10.34 9.26
C ALA A 166 28.01 11.58 9.09
N ASP A 167 28.89 11.86 10.06
CA ASP A 167 29.78 13.04 10.04
C ASP A 167 31.25 12.73 9.68
N SER A 168 31.60 11.48 9.32
CA SER A 168 33.02 11.12 9.13
C SER A 168 33.64 11.47 7.77
N THR A 169 32.93 12.16 6.86
CA THR A 169 33.48 12.56 5.54
C THR A 169 33.98 14.01 5.46
N SER A 170 33.95 14.80 6.55
CA SER A 170 34.42 16.20 6.52
C SER A 170 35.90 16.42 6.90
N SER A 171 36.70 15.40 7.23
CA SER A 171 38.07 15.64 7.71
C SER A 171 39.12 14.64 7.18
N ARG A 172 39.17 14.49 5.85
CA ARG A 172 40.38 13.99 5.15
C ARG A 172 40.64 14.84 3.91
N LEU A 173 40.98 16.09 4.13
CA LEU A 173 41.74 16.89 3.19
C LEU A 173 42.91 17.46 3.96
N ASP A 174 44.01 16.72 4.00
CA ASP A 174 45.35 17.31 3.91
C ASP A 174 46.32 16.27 3.32
N ALA A 175 46.99 16.72 2.25
CA ALA A 175 48.17 16.17 1.58
C ALA A 175 48.00 15.02 0.54
N ALA A 176 47.58 15.36 -0.70
CA ALA A 176 48.24 14.97 -1.98
C ALA A 176 47.47 15.49 -3.24
N PRO A 177 48.13 15.72 -4.40
CA PRO A 177 47.81 16.79 -5.38
C PRO A 177 46.70 16.46 -6.41
N PRO A 178 46.23 17.45 -7.19
CA PRO A 178 44.94 17.38 -7.90
C PRO A 178 45.07 16.72 -9.27
N SER A 179 44.42 15.58 -9.45
CA SER A 179 44.01 15.11 -10.78
C SER A 179 42.51 15.35 -10.95
N SER A 180 42.22 16.32 -11.81
CA SER A 180 40.91 16.77 -12.26
C SER A 180 40.02 15.63 -12.79
N SER A 181 38.94 15.31 -12.06
CA SER A 181 37.62 14.89 -12.58
C SER A 181 36.74 14.33 -11.46
N SER A 182 36.56 15.07 -10.38
CA SER A 182 35.51 14.78 -9.40
C SER A 182 34.18 15.35 -9.90
N HIS A 183 33.51 14.60 -10.79
CA HIS A 183 32.05 14.68 -10.86
C HIS A 183 31.49 14.10 -9.56
N SER A 184 31.52 14.91 -8.50
CA SER A 184 30.74 14.69 -7.30
C SER A 184 29.28 14.89 -7.70
N THR A 185 28.67 13.84 -8.26
CA THR A 185 27.22 13.75 -8.42
C THR A 185 26.64 13.63 -7.02
N ALA A 186 26.51 14.76 -6.32
CA ALA A 186 25.63 14.84 -5.16
C ALA A 186 24.25 14.42 -5.67
N SER A 187 23.87 13.17 -5.38
CA SER A 187 22.55 12.68 -5.77
C SER A 187 21.53 13.65 -5.21
N PRO A 188 20.63 14.21 -6.04
CA PRO A 188 19.64 15.16 -5.56
C PRO A 188 18.85 14.46 -4.45
N VAL A 189 18.88 15.05 -3.25
CA VAL A 189 18.12 14.57 -2.11
C VAL A 189 16.66 14.66 -2.50
N LEU A 190 16.03 13.53 -2.81
CA LEU A 190 14.62 13.49 -3.19
C LEU A 190 13.77 14.00 -2.03
N PRO A 191 12.75 14.83 -2.28
CA PRO A 191 11.85 15.25 -1.24
C PRO A 191 11.10 14.05 -0.64
N PRO A 192 10.63 14.15 0.62
CA PRO A 192 9.79 13.14 1.24
C PRO A 192 8.58 12.81 0.36
N TYR A 193 8.14 11.55 0.38
CA TYR A 193 6.98 11.14 -0.39
C TYR A 193 5.70 11.79 0.17
N PRO A 194 4.93 12.57 -0.61
CA PRO A 194 3.85 13.42 -0.10
C PRO A 194 2.56 12.65 0.26
N TYR A 195 2.48 11.37 -0.09
CA TYR A 195 1.33 10.51 0.17
C TYR A 195 1.66 9.43 1.21
N MET A 196 2.36 9.82 2.29
CA MET A 196 2.67 8.97 3.43
C MET A 196 2.19 9.63 4.73
N GLU A 197 1.41 8.91 5.52
CA GLU A 197 0.94 9.33 6.84
C GLU A 197 1.63 8.47 7.89
N ILE A 198 2.45 9.07 8.77
CA ILE A 198 3.13 8.36 9.87
C ILE A 198 2.48 8.72 11.20
N HIS A 199 2.19 7.71 12.01
CA HIS A 199 1.63 7.82 13.34
C HIS A 199 2.61 7.19 14.34
N THR A 200 3.14 8.02 15.24
CA THR A 200 4.06 7.59 16.31
C THR A 200 3.36 7.29 17.63
N THR A 201 2.05 7.56 17.72
CA THR A 201 1.23 7.27 18.89
C THR A 201 0.06 6.35 18.52
N LYS A 202 -0.33 5.51 19.48
CA LYS A 202 -1.46 4.58 19.34
C LYS A 202 -2.79 5.31 19.09
N SER A 203 -3.04 6.42 19.79
CA SER A 203 -4.29 7.20 19.63
C SER A 203 -4.42 7.74 18.20
N ALA A 204 -3.37 8.39 17.68
CA ALA A 204 -3.40 8.94 16.32
C ALA A 204 -3.58 7.85 15.26
N ALA A 205 -2.95 6.67 15.45
CA ALA A 205 -3.14 5.53 14.55
C ALA A 205 -4.59 5.01 14.57
N LEU A 206 -5.22 4.96 15.76
CA LEU A 206 -6.60 4.53 15.93
C LEU A 206 -7.58 5.53 15.29
N GLU A 207 -7.41 6.82 15.55
CA GLU A 207 -8.23 7.89 14.94
C GLU A 207 -8.16 7.84 13.41
N ALA A 208 -6.96 7.65 12.85
CA ALA A 208 -6.80 7.50 11.40
C ALA A 208 -7.46 6.22 10.88
N TYR A 209 -7.39 5.11 11.61
CA TYR A 209 -8.07 3.85 11.26
C TYR A 209 -9.59 4.02 11.22
N GLU A 210 -10.16 4.65 12.25
CA GLU A 210 -11.60 4.92 12.34
C GLU A 210 -12.07 5.88 11.25
N ARG A 211 -11.35 6.98 11.02
CA ARG A 211 -11.59 7.92 9.91
C ARG A 211 -11.78 7.21 8.58
N ARG A 212 -10.85 6.32 8.23
CA ARG A 212 -10.89 5.59 6.95
C ARG A 212 -11.97 4.51 6.90
N ASN A 213 -12.28 3.88 8.02
CA ASN A 213 -13.30 2.84 8.05
C ASN A 213 -14.72 3.40 7.99
N ARG A 214 -14.93 4.68 8.31
CA ARG A 214 -16.24 5.34 8.19
C ARG A 214 -16.84 5.24 6.79
N SER A 215 -16.02 5.20 5.74
CA SER A 215 -16.50 5.10 4.36
C SER A 215 -16.74 3.65 3.88
N LYS A 216 -16.45 2.63 4.70
CA LYS A 216 -16.59 1.22 4.32
C LYS A 216 -18.03 0.72 4.51
N THR A 217 -18.98 1.45 3.95
CA THR A 217 -20.42 1.19 4.11
C THR A 217 -21.04 0.52 2.87
N PHE A 218 -20.22 0.03 1.95
CA PHE A 218 -20.70 -0.55 0.69
C PHE A 218 -21.32 -1.93 0.87
N ALA A 219 -22.30 -2.24 0.02
CA ALA A 219 -22.90 -3.55 -0.05
C ALA A 219 -21.85 -4.61 -0.43
N VAL A 220 -21.89 -5.75 0.27
CA VAL A 220 -21.05 -6.90 -0.10
C VAL A 220 -21.55 -7.43 -1.44
N PRO A 221 -20.68 -7.55 -2.45
CA PRO A 221 -21.09 -8.12 -3.72
C PRO A 221 -21.57 -9.57 -3.59
N PRO A 222 -22.56 -9.99 -4.41
CA PRO A 222 -23.06 -11.35 -4.38
C PRO A 222 -21.95 -12.37 -4.67
N LEU A 223 -22.20 -13.62 -4.26
CA LEU A 223 -21.31 -14.73 -4.59
C LEU A 223 -21.28 -14.89 -6.11
N PRO A 224 -20.08 -15.01 -6.72
CA PRO A 224 -19.99 -15.28 -8.13
C PRO A 224 -20.52 -16.68 -8.46
N PRO A 225 -20.97 -16.91 -9.70
CA PRO A 225 -21.36 -18.24 -10.17
C PRO A 225 -20.26 -19.26 -9.88
N GLY A 226 -20.64 -20.44 -9.39
CA GLY A 226 -19.73 -21.56 -9.12
C GLY A 226 -18.96 -21.49 -7.79
N LEU A 227 -18.92 -20.35 -7.11
CA LEU A 227 -18.32 -20.25 -5.78
C LEU A 227 -19.28 -20.81 -4.72
N GLN A 228 -18.91 -21.95 -4.13
CA GLN A 228 -19.59 -22.53 -2.96
C GLN A 228 -18.76 -22.18 -1.71
N LEU A 229 -19.37 -21.48 -0.74
CA LEU A 229 -18.77 -21.18 0.57
C LEU A 229 -18.96 -22.32 1.55
#